data_AF-A0A817RHA8-F1
#
_entry.id   AF-A0A817RHA8-F1
#
_cell.length_a   1.000
_cell.length_b   1.000
_cell.length_c   1.000
_cell.angle_alpha   90.00
_cell.angle_beta   90.00
_cell.angle_gamma   90.00
#
_symmetry.space_group_name_H-M   'P 1'
#
loop_
_entity.id
_entity.type
_entity.pdbx_description
1 polymer ?
#
loop_
_entity_poly.entity_id
_entity_poly.type
_entity_poly.pdbx_seq_one_letter_code
_entity_poly.pdbx_strand_id
1 'polypeptide(L)'
;MVDEVEDEHFDPRTLLNDDDDQKLHLFIKAGTDGRSKGACPFCQDVFLKLLIKREADNDFSFDVITINCKNPPKEFKEISKKLPTLVHGDMVLSDVDDIEDYLDSCYPNYKLSLHDPDAFKVQSNVFKRFTYLIKDVHNNPQTLMYELEKIDNFFRTRGTKYISGDQITGLDCSLWPKLQHIRVAAEFILNLSIPVEFTALWGYLGTAYELEAFVKSCPSDQEIVLHWTRREASSRDYLQLTKEEPRFSFDVPKHRR
;
A
#
# COMPACT_ATOMS: atom_id res chain seq x y z
N MET A 1 36.57 -14.21 -21.41
CA MET A 1 35.69 -15.08 -20.62
C MET A 1 34.94 -14.12 -19.73
N VAL A 2 33.65 -13.94 -20.03
CA VAL A 2 32.79 -13.06 -19.25
C VAL A 2 32.30 -13.95 -18.12
N ASP A 3 32.74 -13.66 -16.90
CA ASP A 3 32.22 -14.35 -15.72
C ASP A 3 30.75 -13.98 -15.59
N GLU A 4 29.88 -14.92 -15.95
CA GLU A 4 28.46 -14.87 -15.61
C GLU A 4 28.37 -14.94 -14.09
N VAL A 5 28.03 -13.81 -13.48
CA VAL A 5 27.63 -13.76 -12.07
C VAL A 5 26.31 -14.52 -12.00
N GLU A 6 26.35 -15.76 -11.51
CA GLU A 6 25.16 -16.54 -11.19
C GLU A 6 24.32 -15.71 -10.19
N ASP A 7 23.16 -15.26 -10.64
CA ASP A 7 22.13 -14.60 -9.82
C ASP A 7 21.78 -15.59 -8.69
N GLU A 8 22.18 -15.30 -7.45
CA GLU A 8 21.85 -16.12 -6.29
C GLU A 8 20.32 -16.33 -6.25
N HIS A 9 19.90 -17.58 -6.44
CA HIS A 9 18.51 -17.98 -6.42
C HIS A 9 17.99 -17.81 -4.98
N PHE A 10 17.36 -16.68 -4.69
CA PHE A 10 16.66 -16.46 -3.41
C PHE A 10 15.61 -17.56 -3.22
N ASP A 11 15.86 -18.47 -2.28
CA ASP A 11 14.96 -19.57 -1.92
C ASP A 11 14.12 -19.17 -0.70
N PRO A 12 12.80 -18.89 -0.86
CA PRO A 12 11.93 -18.51 0.26
C PRO A 12 11.83 -19.57 1.37
N ARG A 13 12.16 -20.84 1.10
CA ARG A 13 12.16 -21.91 2.12
C ARG A 13 13.29 -21.76 3.11
N THR A 14 14.40 -21.13 2.74
CA THR A 14 15.49 -20.86 3.70
C THR A 14 15.01 -19.96 4.83
N LEU A 15 14.07 -19.05 4.56
CA LEU A 15 13.45 -18.18 5.56
C LEU A 15 12.43 -18.90 6.45
N LEU A 16 11.77 -19.95 5.95
CA LEU A 16 10.81 -20.75 6.73
C LEU A 16 11.46 -21.94 7.44
N ASN A 17 12.76 -22.18 7.19
CA ASN A 17 13.57 -23.22 7.84
C ASN A 17 14.48 -22.63 8.93
N ASP A 18 14.40 -21.32 9.20
CA ASP A 18 15.04 -20.73 10.38
C ASP A 18 14.30 -21.25 11.62
N ASP A 19 15.04 -21.74 12.63
CA ASP A 19 14.53 -22.27 13.92
C ASP A 19 13.70 -21.25 14.76
N ASP A 20 13.36 -20.09 14.19
CA ASP A 20 12.56 -19.03 14.82
C ASP A 20 11.11 -19.09 14.31
N ASP A 21 10.38 -20.13 14.74
CA ASP A 21 8.93 -20.31 14.51
C ASP A 21 8.06 -19.08 14.91
N GLN A 22 8.65 -18.08 15.57
CA GLN A 22 8.01 -16.82 15.99
C GLN A 22 8.11 -15.69 14.96
N LYS A 23 8.92 -15.86 13.90
CA LYS A 23 9.14 -14.80 12.90
C LYS A 23 8.01 -14.77 11.87
N LEU A 24 7.53 -13.56 11.58
CA LEU A 24 6.53 -13.32 10.54
C LEU A 24 7.19 -13.14 9.17
N HIS A 25 6.61 -13.73 8.13
CA HIS A 25 7.03 -13.50 6.75
C HIS A 25 5.89 -12.89 5.95
N LEU A 26 6.04 -11.63 5.54
CA LEU A 26 5.10 -10.95 4.67
C LEU A 26 5.55 -11.03 3.22
N PHE A 27 4.80 -11.75 2.41
CA PHE A 27 4.96 -11.78 0.96
C PHE A 27 4.18 -10.64 0.32
N ILE A 28 4.89 -9.76 -0.40
CA ILE A 28 4.32 -8.64 -1.13
C ILE A 28 4.62 -8.71 -2.62
N LYS A 29 3.89 -7.95 -3.43
CA LYS A 29 4.15 -7.84 -4.87
C LYS A 29 5.49 -7.13 -5.10
N ALA A 30 6.35 -7.72 -5.93
CA ALA A 30 7.55 -7.03 -6.41
C ALA A 30 7.22 -5.93 -7.43
N GLY A 31 8.09 -4.93 -7.53
CA GLY A 31 8.06 -3.87 -8.50
C GLY A 31 8.36 -4.36 -9.93
N THR A 32 8.47 -3.42 -10.86
CA THR A 32 8.71 -3.74 -12.27
C THR A 32 10.07 -4.37 -12.53
N ASP A 33 11.06 -4.07 -11.69
CA ASP A 33 12.40 -4.67 -11.63
C ASP A 33 12.40 -6.12 -11.11
N GLY A 34 11.27 -6.58 -10.55
CA GLY A 34 11.12 -7.91 -9.97
C GLY A 34 11.80 -8.10 -8.62
N ARG A 35 12.34 -7.04 -8.00
CA ARG A 35 13.11 -7.10 -6.74
C ARG A 35 12.63 -6.07 -5.71
N SER A 36 12.39 -4.83 -6.11
CA SER A 36 11.91 -3.79 -5.21
C SER A 36 10.46 -4.03 -4.77
N LYS A 37 9.98 -3.29 -3.77
CA LYS A 37 8.57 -3.31 -3.35
C LYS A 37 7.69 -2.67 -4.44
N GLY A 38 6.72 -3.43 -4.94
CA GLY A 38 5.80 -2.97 -5.97
C GLY A 38 4.60 -2.22 -5.41
N ALA A 39 3.91 -1.49 -6.27
CA ALA A 39 2.75 -0.68 -5.88
C ALA A 39 1.45 -1.51 -5.79
N CYS A 40 1.40 -2.56 -4.98
CA CYS A 40 0.11 -3.17 -4.63
C CYS A 40 -0.43 -2.46 -3.37
N PRO A 41 -1.57 -1.74 -3.43
CA PRO A 41 -2.08 -0.99 -2.29
C PRO A 41 -2.45 -1.91 -1.12
N PHE A 42 -2.94 -3.13 -1.40
CA PHE A 42 -3.23 -4.13 -0.38
C PHE A 42 -1.95 -4.69 0.28
N CYS A 43 -0.85 -4.79 -0.47
CA CYS A 43 0.43 -5.18 0.13
C CYS A 43 0.96 -4.07 1.05
N GLN A 44 0.84 -2.80 0.63
CA GLN A 44 1.21 -1.67 1.48
C GLN A 44 0.34 -1.61 2.74
N ASP A 45 -0.97 -1.88 2.63
CA ASP A 45 -1.90 -1.96 3.77
C ASP A 45 -1.38 -2.89 4.87
N VAL A 46 -1.09 -4.16 4.53
CA VAL A 46 -0.57 -5.13 5.50
C VAL A 46 0.85 -4.79 5.98
N PHE A 47 1.73 -4.32 5.10
CA PHE A 47 3.09 -3.94 5.50
C PHE A 47 3.07 -2.76 6.49
N LEU A 48 2.20 -1.78 6.27
CA LEU A 48 2.00 -0.66 7.17
C LEU A 48 1.49 -1.12 8.53
N LYS A 49 0.52 -2.04 8.58
CA LYS A 49 0.03 -2.64 9.83
C LYS A 49 1.14 -3.31 10.63
N LEU A 50 1.99 -4.12 9.98
CA LEU A 50 3.12 -4.76 10.64
C LEU A 50 4.12 -3.75 11.21
N LEU A 51 4.40 -2.66 10.47
CA LEU A 51 5.30 -1.60 10.93
C LEU A 51 4.76 -0.87 12.16
N ILE A 52 3.47 -0.52 12.17
CA ILE A 52 2.80 0.11 13.32
C ILE A 52 2.79 -0.83 14.52
N LYS A 53 2.44 -2.10 14.31
CA LYS A 53 2.47 -3.12 15.35
C LYS A 53 3.85 -3.28 15.97
N ARG A 54 4.91 -3.35 15.15
CA ARG A 54 6.28 -3.48 15.65
C ARG A 54 6.72 -2.28 16.51
N GLU A 55 6.21 -1.08 16.21
CA GLU A 55 6.53 0.11 17.00
C GLU A 55 5.89 0.05 18.41
N ALA A 56 4.70 -0.54 18.52
CA ALA A 56 4.01 -0.72 19.80
C ALA A 56 4.44 -1.99 20.56
N ASP A 57 4.80 -3.04 19.81
CA ASP A 57 5.17 -4.36 20.29
C ASP A 57 6.58 -4.70 19.79
N ASN A 58 7.59 -4.45 20.63
CA ASN A 58 8.99 -4.78 20.30
C ASN A 58 9.30 -6.29 20.34
N ASP A 59 8.30 -7.13 20.66
CA ASP A 59 8.45 -8.56 20.93
C ASP A 59 8.27 -9.45 19.69
N PHE A 60 8.22 -8.86 18.49
CA PHE A 60 8.17 -9.64 17.27
C PHE A 60 9.01 -9.04 16.14
N SER A 61 9.51 -9.94 15.30
CA SER A 61 10.26 -9.59 14.10
C SER A 61 9.53 -10.08 12.86
N PHE A 62 9.77 -9.42 11.73
CA PHE A 62 9.18 -9.83 10.47
C PHE A 62 10.09 -9.50 9.28
N ASP A 63 10.05 -10.36 8.28
CA ASP A 63 10.67 -10.11 6.97
C ASP A 63 9.62 -9.75 5.94
N VAL A 64 10.04 -8.94 4.96
CA VAL A 64 9.24 -8.62 3.78
C VAL A 64 9.90 -9.22 2.56
N ILE A 65 9.16 -10.09 1.89
CA ILE A 65 9.63 -10.86 0.75
C ILE A 65 8.86 -10.42 -0.49
N THR A 66 9.56 -9.93 -1.49
CA THR A 66 8.95 -9.48 -2.74
C THR A 66 8.79 -10.62 -3.73
N ILE A 67 7.58 -10.81 -4.26
CA ILE A 67 7.25 -11.84 -5.23
C ILE A 67 7.07 -11.23 -6.61
N ASN A 68 7.93 -11.63 -7.54
CA ASN A 68 7.76 -11.32 -8.96
C ASN A 68 6.60 -12.14 -9.55
N CYS A 69 5.41 -11.54 -9.66
CA CYS A 69 4.23 -12.25 -10.16
C CYS A 69 4.32 -12.68 -11.64
N LYS A 70 5.27 -12.16 -12.45
CA LYS A 70 5.47 -12.63 -13.83
C LYS A 70 6.13 -14.02 -13.85
N ASN A 71 6.99 -14.29 -12.87
CA ASN A 71 7.65 -15.58 -12.70
C ASN A 71 7.73 -15.89 -11.19
N PRO A 72 6.61 -16.29 -10.55
CA PRO A 72 6.63 -16.53 -9.12
C PRO A 72 7.49 -17.77 -8.80
N PRO A 73 8.34 -17.72 -7.75
CA PRO A 73 9.10 -18.87 -7.27
C PRO A 73 8.19 -20.08 -7.02
N LYS A 74 8.71 -21.30 -7.20
CA LYS A 74 7.91 -22.53 -7.02
C LYS A 74 7.46 -22.68 -5.57
N GLU A 75 8.36 -22.33 -4.67
CA GLU A 75 8.21 -22.34 -3.21
C GLU A 75 7.05 -21.44 -2.78
N PHE A 76 7.00 -20.22 -3.32
CA PHE A 76 5.87 -19.34 -3.03
C PHE A 76 4.55 -19.92 -3.55
N LYS A 77 4.54 -20.56 -4.72
CA LYS A 77 3.33 -21.18 -5.28
C LYS A 77 2.80 -22.35 -4.45
N GLU A 78 3.65 -23.00 -3.65
CA GLU A 78 3.27 -24.04 -2.69
C GLU A 78 2.60 -23.43 -1.45
N ILE A 79 3.02 -22.22 -1.04
CA ILE A 79 2.47 -21.47 0.10
C ILE A 79 1.15 -20.78 -0.28
N SER A 80 1.15 -19.99 -1.36
CA SER A 80 0.02 -19.14 -1.73
C SER A 80 -0.01 -18.80 -3.22
N LYS A 81 -1.19 -18.38 -3.69
CA LYS A 81 -1.42 -17.81 -5.03
C LYS A 81 -1.87 -16.34 -4.98
N LYS A 82 -2.02 -15.79 -3.79
CA LYS A 82 -2.54 -14.44 -3.53
C LYS A 82 -1.44 -13.59 -2.90
N LEU A 83 -1.57 -12.27 -3.02
CA LEU A 83 -0.73 -11.30 -2.33
C LEU A 83 -1.64 -10.16 -1.82
N PRO A 84 -1.35 -9.57 -0.65
CA PRO A 84 -0.33 -10.01 0.32
C PRO A 84 -0.62 -11.39 0.91
N THR A 85 0.41 -12.06 1.40
CA THR A 85 0.28 -13.28 2.22
C THR A 85 1.19 -13.14 3.43
N LEU A 86 0.64 -13.36 4.62
CA LEU A 86 1.39 -13.43 5.87
C LEU A 86 1.57 -14.91 6.24
N VAL A 87 2.79 -15.28 6.60
CA VAL A 87 3.13 -16.60 7.15
C VAL A 87 3.69 -16.44 8.56
N HIS A 88 3.24 -17.29 9.48
CA HIS A 88 3.75 -17.41 10.85
C HIS A 88 3.74 -18.90 11.23
N GLY A 89 4.89 -19.56 11.26
CA GLY A 89 4.97 -21.02 11.35
C GLY A 89 4.13 -21.70 10.26
N ASP A 90 3.24 -22.61 10.65
CA ASP A 90 2.32 -23.30 9.74
C ASP A 90 1.11 -22.46 9.28
N MET A 91 0.90 -21.27 9.87
CA MET A 91 -0.23 -20.41 9.55
C MET A 91 0.02 -19.62 8.27
N VAL A 92 -0.93 -19.68 7.32
CA VAL A 92 -0.88 -18.92 6.06
C VAL A 92 -2.16 -18.10 5.89
N LEU A 93 -2.03 -16.78 5.96
CA LEU A 93 -3.15 -15.83 5.86
C LEU A 93 -3.00 -14.98 4.61
N SER A 94 -4.07 -14.80 3.83
CA SER A 94 -4.04 -14.01 2.59
C SER A 94 -5.22 -13.06 2.43
N ASP A 95 -6.16 -13.06 3.37
CA ASP A 95 -7.18 -12.03 3.47
C ASP A 95 -6.67 -10.93 4.40
N VAL A 96 -6.92 -9.67 4.05
CA VAL A 96 -6.39 -8.52 4.81
C VAL A 96 -7.05 -8.41 6.18
N ASP A 97 -8.34 -8.75 6.27
CA ASP A 97 -9.10 -8.68 7.52
C ASP A 97 -8.67 -9.83 8.45
N ASP A 98 -8.50 -11.05 7.91
CA ASP A 98 -7.97 -12.19 8.69
C ASP A 98 -6.55 -11.92 9.21
N ILE A 99 -5.70 -11.27 8.40
CA ILE A 99 -4.36 -10.86 8.83
C ILE A 99 -4.45 -9.81 9.95
N GLU A 100 -5.35 -8.83 9.86
CA GLU A 100 -5.53 -7.82 10.89
C GLU A 100 -5.98 -8.44 12.22
N ASP A 101 -6.99 -9.29 12.20
CA ASP A 101 -7.50 -10.00 13.37
C ASP A 101 -6.41 -10.87 14.02
N TYR A 102 -5.58 -11.53 13.20
CA TYR A 102 -4.43 -12.29 13.68
C TYR A 102 -3.41 -11.40 14.40
N LEU A 103 -3.02 -10.28 13.79
CA LEU A 103 -2.06 -9.35 14.38
C LEU A 103 -2.59 -8.71 15.67
N ASP A 104 -3.88 -8.39 15.74
CA ASP A 104 -4.52 -7.89 16.96
C ASP A 104 -4.57 -8.94 18.08
N SER A 105 -4.71 -10.22 17.74
CA SER A 105 -4.73 -11.31 18.70
C SER A 105 -3.34 -11.63 19.24
N CYS A 106 -2.32 -11.68 18.37
CA CYS A 106 -0.94 -11.98 18.75
C CYS A 106 -0.22 -10.80 19.42
N TYR A 107 -0.52 -9.56 19.00
CA TYR A 107 0.19 -8.35 19.43
C TYR A 107 -0.83 -7.29 19.91
N PRO A 108 -1.34 -7.41 21.14
CA PRO A 108 -2.51 -6.66 21.59
C PRO A 108 -2.22 -5.24 22.08
N ASN A 109 -0.96 -4.80 22.19
CA ASN A 109 -0.64 -3.49 22.79
C ASN A 109 -1.12 -2.30 21.95
N TYR A 110 -1.28 -2.49 20.63
CA TYR A 110 -1.87 -1.50 19.74
C TYR A 110 -2.94 -2.12 18.84
N LYS A 111 -4.21 -1.94 19.16
CA LYS A 111 -5.32 -2.54 18.41
C LYS A 111 -5.61 -1.76 17.12
N LEU A 112 -5.55 -2.42 15.96
CA LEU A 112 -5.85 -1.84 14.66
C LEU A 112 -7.34 -1.94 14.30
N SER A 113 -7.98 -3.06 14.67
CA SER A 113 -9.38 -3.29 14.37
C SER A 113 -10.27 -2.37 15.21
N LEU A 114 -11.08 -1.59 14.51
CA LEU A 114 -12.09 -0.72 15.11
C LEU A 114 -13.35 -0.72 14.26
N HIS A 115 -14.47 -1.03 14.91
CA HIS A 115 -15.77 -1.00 14.26
C HIS A 115 -16.29 0.44 14.14
N ASP A 116 -16.12 1.03 12.96
CA ASP A 116 -16.61 2.37 12.61
C ASP A 116 -17.33 2.33 11.25
N PRO A 117 -18.66 2.13 11.23
CA PRO A 117 -19.43 1.97 10.00
C PRO A 117 -19.40 3.20 9.10
N ASP A 118 -19.35 4.40 9.69
CA ASP A 118 -19.37 5.65 8.93
C ASP A 118 -18.02 5.87 8.24
N ALA A 119 -16.91 5.64 8.96
CA ALA A 119 -15.56 5.66 8.38
C ALA A 119 -15.39 4.59 7.30
N PHE A 120 -15.84 3.36 7.54
CA PHE A 120 -15.79 2.29 6.55
C PHE A 120 -16.56 2.66 5.28
N LYS A 121 -17.80 3.17 5.44
CA LYS A 121 -18.67 3.56 4.33
C LYS A 121 -18.05 4.70 3.51
N VAL A 122 -17.52 5.75 4.15
CA VAL A 122 -16.99 6.91 3.41
C VAL A 122 -15.76 6.53 2.57
N GLN A 123 -14.90 5.65 3.07
CA GLN A 123 -13.67 5.27 2.35
C GLN A 123 -13.90 4.21 1.26
N SER A 124 -14.93 3.37 1.38
CA SER A 124 -15.10 2.15 0.58
C SER A 124 -15.20 2.38 -0.95
N ASN A 125 -15.69 3.54 -1.39
CA ASN A 125 -16.02 3.78 -2.80
C ASN A 125 -14.93 4.53 -3.59
N VAL A 126 -14.08 5.32 -2.93
CA VAL A 126 -13.15 6.24 -3.62
C VAL A 126 -12.22 5.49 -4.56
N PHE A 127 -11.66 4.38 -4.10
CA PHE A 127 -10.71 3.61 -4.88
C PHE A 127 -11.38 2.87 -6.03
N LYS A 128 -12.61 2.39 -5.86
CA LYS A 128 -13.41 1.82 -6.95
C LYS A 128 -13.62 2.84 -8.07
N ARG A 129 -14.03 4.08 -7.74
CA ARG A 129 -14.21 5.16 -8.73
C ARG A 129 -12.92 5.49 -9.45
N PHE A 130 -11.82 5.59 -8.71
CA PHE A 130 -10.50 5.74 -9.29
C PHE A 130 -10.15 4.61 -10.26
N THR A 131 -10.34 3.34 -9.87
CA THR A 131 -10.02 2.20 -10.75
C THR A 131 -10.86 2.19 -12.02
N TYR A 132 -12.12 2.59 -11.96
CA TYR A 132 -12.99 2.70 -13.14
C TYR A 132 -12.54 3.81 -14.07
N LEU A 133 -12.07 4.93 -13.52
CA LEU A 133 -11.58 6.07 -14.29
C LEU A 133 -10.24 5.74 -14.96
N ILE A 134 -9.23 5.31 -14.20
CA ILE A 134 -7.88 5.09 -14.71
C ILE A 134 -7.78 3.89 -15.67
N LYS A 135 -8.69 2.92 -15.53
CA LYS A 135 -8.82 1.81 -16.47
C LYS A 135 -9.77 2.12 -17.63
N ASP A 136 -10.21 3.37 -17.81
CA ASP A 136 -11.11 3.79 -18.90
C ASP A 136 -12.37 2.91 -19.02
N VAL A 137 -12.88 2.42 -17.89
CA VAL A 137 -14.15 1.67 -17.82
C VAL A 137 -15.32 2.66 -17.76
N HIS A 138 -15.12 3.79 -17.07
CA HIS A 138 -16.08 4.88 -16.98
C HIS A 138 -15.34 6.22 -16.89
N ASN A 139 -15.35 6.98 -17.98
CA ASN A 139 -14.54 8.19 -18.13
C ASN A 139 -15.22 9.45 -17.55
N ASN A 140 -15.68 9.39 -16.31
CA ASN A 140 -16.24 10.57 -15.61
C ASN A 140 -15.43 10.90 -14.34
N PRO A 141 -14.47 11.84 -14.43
CA PRO A 141 -13.68 12.32 -13.30
C PRO A 141 -14.52 12.85 -12.13
N GLN A 142 -15.73 13.36 -12.39
CA GLN A 142 -16.61 13.92 -11.34
C GLN A 142 -17.01 12.86 -10.32
N THR A 143 -17.09 11.58 -10.71
CA THR A 143 -17.42 10.51 -9.77
C THR A 143 -16.30 10.25 -8.76
N LEU A 144 -15.04 10.42 -9.15
CA LEU A 144 -13.90 10.35 -8.23
C LEU A 144 -13.85 11.61 -7.35
N MET A 145 -14.02 12.79 -7.95
CA MET A 145 -14.03 14.06 -7.22
C MET A 145 -15.10 14.11 -6.13
N TYR A 146 -16.29 13.60 -6.42
CA TYR A 146 -17.36 13.50 -5.44
C TYR A 146 -17.00 12.59 -4.25
N GLU A 147 -16.35 11.44 -4.48
CA GLU A 147 -15.92 10.59 -3.37
C GLU A 147 -14.77 11.20 -2.56
N LEU A 148 -13.85 11.93 -3.20
CA LEU A 148 -12.79 12.68 -2.51
C LEU A 148 -13.38 13.82 -1.65
N GLU A 149 -14.33 14.57 -2.19
CA GLU A 149 -15.05 15.62 -1.47
C GLU A 149 -15.81 15.06 -0.25
N LYS A 150 -16.41 13.87 -0.37
CA LYS A 150 -17.06 13.19 0.77
C LYS A 150 -16.08 12.87 1.88
N ILE A 151 -14.88 12.38 1.56
CA ILE A 151 -13.85 12.08 2.56
C ILE A 151 -13.38 13.38 3.23
N ASP A 152 -13.12 14.42 2.44
CA ASP A 152 -12.74 15.74 2.93
C ASP A 152 -13.79 16.35 3.88
N ASN A 153 -15.06 16.34 3.48
CA ASN A 153 -16.17 16.78 4.34
C ASN A 153 -16.32 15.92 5.60
N PHE A 154 -16.09 14.60 5.50
CA PHE A 154 -16.11 13.71 6.65
C PHE A 154 -15.06 14.11 7.69
N PHE A 155 -13.81 14.37 7.28
CA PHE A 155 -12.77 14.86 8.19
C PHE A 155 -13.09 16.24 8.75
N ARG A 156 -13.64 17.17 7.95
CA ARG A 156 -14.08 18.49 8.46
C ARG A 156 -15.15 18.37 9.54
N THR A 157 -16.13 17.50 9.34
CA THR A 157 -17.22 17.31 10.29
C THR A 157 -16.75 16.57 11.54
N ARG A 158 -15.89 15.55 11.38
CA ARG A 158 -15.43 14.71 12.50
C ARG A 158 -14.39 15.43 13.37
N GLY A 159 -13.53 16.25 12.77
CA GLY A 159 -12.51 17.02 13.47
C GLY A 159 -11.42 16.17 14.13
N THR A 160 -11.24 14.92 13.68
CA THR A 160 -10.26 13.97 14.23
C THR A 160 -9.00 13.91 13.37
N LYS A 161 -7.88 13.49 13.98
CA LYS A 161 -6.60 13.36 13.26
C LYS A 161 -6.62 12.23 12.23
N TYR A 162 -7.21 11.09 12.57
CA TYR A 162 -7.33 9.89 11.73
C TYR A 162 -8.80 9.56 11.46
N ILE A 163 -9.06 8.61 10.55
CA ILE A 163 -10.41 8.40 10.00
C ILE A 163 -11.44 8.02 11.08
N SER A 164 -11.00 7.33 12.12
CA SER A 164 -11.88 6.86 13.20
C SER A 164 -11.63 7.53 14.56
N GLY A 165 -10.71 8.48 14.66
CA GLY A 165 -10.38 9.14 15.93
C GLY A 165 -8.94 9.65 15.95
N ASP A 166 -8.34 9.63 17.14
CA ASP A 166 -6.97 10.12 17.35
C ASP A 166 -5.91 9.00 17.37
N GLN A 167 -6.33 7.75 17.16
CA GLN A 167 -5.46 6.59 16.97
C GLN A 167 -5.58 6.07 15.54
N ILE A 168 -4.46 5.62 14.98
CA ILE A 168 -4.40 4.97 13.66
C ILE A 168 -5.09 3.61 13.75
N THR A 169 -5.93 3.30 12.78
CA THR A 169 -6.66 2.02 12.69
C THR A 169 -6.35 1.29 11.38
N GLY A 170 -6.85 0.07 11.24
CA GLY A 170 -6.83 -0.67 9.98
C GLY A 170 -7.49 0.09 8.83
N LEU A 171 -8.50 0.92 9.13
CA LEU A 171 -9.18 1.76 8.15
C LEU A 171 -8.24 2.83 7.56
N ASP A 172 -7.32 3.38 8.36
CA ASP A 172 -6.30 4.32 7.89
C ASP A 172 -5.25 3.62 7.04
N CYS A 173 -4.77 2.46 7.52
CA CYS A 173 -3.81 1.62 6.81
C CYS A 173 -4.32 1.21 5.43
N SER A 174 -5.64 1.05 5.29
CA SER A 174 -6.27 0.74 4.01
C SER A 174 -6.50 1.97 3.12
N LEU A 175 -6.80 3.14 3.70
CA LEU A 175 -7.13 4.33 2.93
C LEU A 175 -5.89 5.08 2.42
N TRP A 176 -4.84 5.24 3.23
CA TRP A 176 -3.66 6.01 2.81
C TRP A 176 -2.97 5.49 1.55
N PRO A 177 -2.71 4.17 1.38
CA PRO A 177 -2.15 3.65 0.13
C PRO A 177 -3.02 3.97 -1.08
N LYS A 178 -4.35 3.85 -0.92
CA LYS A 178 -5.33 4.14 -1.99
C LYS A 178 -5.32 5.62 -2.38
N LEU A 179 -5.26 6.53 -1.41
CA LEU A 179 -5.17 7.96 -1.66
C LEU A 179 -3.83 8.34 -2.31
N GLN A 180 -2.72 7.73 -1.90
CA GLN A 180 -1.41 7.96 -2.53
C GLN A 180 -1.41 7.52 -4.00
N HIS A 181 -2.02 6.38 -4.28
CA HIS A 181 -2.21 5.91 -5.66
C HIS A 181 -3.05 6.88 -6.48
N ILE A 182 -4.16 7.38 -5.92
CA ILE A 182 -5.02 8.36 -6.58
C ILE A 182 -4.20 9.61 -6.89
N ARG A 183 -3.51 10.17 -5.89
CA ARG A 183 -2.70 11.38 -6.04
C ARG A 183 -1.69 11.24 -7.18
N VAL A 184 -0.82 10.23 -7.11
CA VAL A 184 0.30 10.08 -8.05
C VAL A 184 -0.17 9.67 -9.43
N ALA A 185 -0.99 8.62 -9.54
CA ALA A 185 -1.33 8.06 -10.84
C ALA A 185 -2.40 8.87 -11.58
N ALA A 186 -3.38 9.46 -10.88
CA ALA A 186 -4.37 10.31 -11.55
C ALA A 186 -3.72 11.59 -12.08
N GLU A 187 -2.78 12.19 -11.34
CA GLU A 187 -2.03 13.34 -11.82
C GLU A 187 -1.19 12.99 -13.05
N PHE A 188 -0.40 11.92 -12.99
CA PHE A 188 0.48 11.55 -14.11
C PHE A 188 -0.28 11.09 -15.36
N ILE A 189 -1.30 10.22 -15.20
CA ILE A 189 -1.96 9.55 -16.34
C ILE A 189 -3.16 10.34 -16.86
N LEU A 190 -3.88 11.04 -15.98
CA LEU A 190 -5.15 11.70 -16.31
C LEU A 190 -5.09 13.23 -16.20
N ASN A 191 -3.93 13.78 -15.81
CA ASN A 191 -3.79 15.21 -15.48
C ASN A 191 -4.86 15.69 -14.48
N LEU A 192 -5.13 14.85 -13.48
CA LEU A 192 -6.19 15.04 -12.50
C LEU A 192 -5.63 15.02 -11.08
N SER A 193 -5.53 16.18 -10.45
CA SER A 193 -5.01 16.34 -9.09
C SER A 193 -6.14 16.38 -8.05
N ILE A 194 -5.85 15.99 -6.81
CA ILE A 194 -6.75 16.22 -5.67
C ILE A 194 -6.86 17.75 -5.46
N PRO A 195 -8.06 18.35 -5.47
CA PRO A 195 -8.25 19.78 -5.29
C PRO A 195 -7.57 20.30 -4.01
N VAL A 196 -6.89 21.45 -4.11
CA VAL A 196 -6.16 22.05 -2.97
C VAL A 196 -7.11 22.58 -1.89
N GLU A 197 -8.37 22.80 -2.26
CA GLU A 197 -9.47 23.21 -1.38
C GLU A 197 -9.91 22.08 -0.45
N PHE A 198 -9.57 20.82 -0.75
CA PHE A 198 -9.85 19.67 0.11
C PHE A 198 -8.85 19.60 1.28
N THR A 199 -8.83 20.67 2.07
CA THR A 199 -7.83 20.91 3.12
C THR A 199 -7.82 19.86 4.23
N ALA A 200 -8.97 19.27 4.57
CA ALA A 200 -9.03 18.24 5.60
C ALA A 200 -8.48 16.90 5.08
N LEU A 201 -8.79 16.56 3.81
CA LEU A 201 -8.18 15.42 3.14
C LEU A 201 -6.66 15.57 2.97
N TRP A 202 -6.19 16.75 2.57
CA TRP A 202 -4.75 17.04 2.49
C TRP A 202 -4.07 16.99 3.86
N GLY A 203 -4.72 17.51 4.90
CA GLY A 203 -4.25 17.38 6.28
C GLY A 203 -4.12 15.91 6.70
N TYR A 204 -5.11 15.09 6.38
CA TYR A 204 -5.08 13.65 6.64
C TYR A 204 -3.95 12.93 5.88
N LEU A 205 -3.74 13.23 4.60
CA LEU A 205 -2.59 12.72 3.84
C LEU A 205 -1.25 13.16 4.45
N GLY A 206 -1.16 14.41 4.92
CA GLY A 206 0.01 14.93 5.62
C GLY A 206 0.38 14.09 6.84
N THR A 207 -0.61 13.60 7.61
CA THR A 207 -0.33 12.72 8.76
C THR A 207 0.33 11.40 8.36
N ALA A 208 0.02 10.87 7.17
CA ALA A 208 0.69 9.67 6.65
C ALA A 208 2.14 9.96 6.27
N TYR A 209 2.41 11.12 5.67
CA TYR A 209 3.76 11.50 5.23
C TYR A 209 4.72 11.79 6.40
N GLU A 210 4.19 12.10 7.58
CA GLU A 210 4.95 12.22 8.83
C GLU A 210 5.22 10.88 9.51
N LEU A 211 4.52 9.81 9.10
CA LEU A 211 4.64 8.48 9.71
C LEU A 211 5.74 7.66 9.04
N GLU A 212 6.79 7.32 9.78
CA GLU A 212 7.91 6.49 9.26
C GLU A 212 7.41 5.16 8.68
N ALA A 213 6.42 4.53 9.32
CA ALA A 213 5.81 3.30 8.84
C ALA A 213 5.20 3.45 7.44
N PHE A 214 4.53 4.57 7.16
CA PHE A 214 3.98 4.84 5.83
C PHE A 214 5.09 5.09 4.82
N VAL A 215 6.06 5.95 5.16
CA VAL A 215 7.21 6.27 4.30
C VAL A 215 7.99 5.01 3.90
N LYS A 216 8.21 4.10 4.86
CA LYS A 216 8.93 2.84 4.64
C LYS A 216 8.15 1.84 3.80
N SER A 217 6.84 1.75 3.98
CA SER A 217 5.97 0.82 3.22
C SER A 217 5.60 1.33 1.83
N CYS A 218 5.64 2.65 1.58
CA CYS A 218 5.17 3.25 0.35
C CYS A 218 6.11 2.98 -0.85
N PRO A 219 5.58 2.49 -1.99
CA PRO A 219 6.35 2.36 -3.23
C PRO A 219 6.74 3.75 -3.78
N SER A 220 7.67 3.78 -4.74
CA SER A 220 8.00 5.02 -5.45
C SER A 220 6.85 5.47 -6.35
N ASP A 221 6.83 6.76 -6.67
CA ASP A 221 5.86 7.33 -7.61
C ASP A 221 5.91 6.60 -8.96
N GLN A 222 7.11 6.26 -9.43
CA GLN A 222 7.29 5.50 -10.67
C GLN A 222 6.63 4.13 -10.62
N GLU A 223 6.79 3.37 -9.53
CA GLU A 223 6.14 2.06 -9.38
C GLU A 223 4.61 2.18 -9.30
N ILE A 224 4.09 3.26 -8.69
CA ILE A 224 2.65 3.55 -8.70
C ILE A 224 2.17 3.81 -10.13
N VAL A 225 2.84 4.67 -10.89
CA VAL A 225 2.47 4.98 -12.28
C VAL A 225 2.56 3.72 -13.15
N LEU A 226 3.64 2.95 -13.04
CA LEU A 226 3.85 1.72 -13.79
C LEU A 226 2.80 0.64 -13.45
N HIS A 227 2.28 0.61 -12.22
CA HIS A 227 1.20 -0.29 -11.83
C HIS A 227 -0.10 -0.03 -12.60
N TRP A 228 -0.41 1.24 -12.89
CA TRP A 228 -1.64 1.63 -13.59
C TRP A 228 -1.47 1.79 -15.10
N THR A 229 -0.23 1.88 -15.59
CA THR A 229 0.06 2.01 -17.01
C THR A 229 -0.22 0.69 -17.75
N ARG A 230 -1.04 0.74 -18.80
CA ARG A 230 -1.34 -0.44 -19.64
C ARG A 230 -0.09 -0.85 -20.44
N ARG A 231 0.28 -2.13 -20.37
CA ARG A 231 1.49 -2.70 -21.02
C ARG A 231 1.52 -2.59 -22.55
N GLU A 232 0.37 -2.35 -23.21
CA GLU A 232 0.32 -2.17 -24.67
C GLU A 232 0.96 -0.85 -25.14
N ALA A 233 1.23 0.07 -24.22
CA ALA A 233 2.06 1.23 -24.50
C ALA A 233 3.54 0.85 -24.34
N SER A 234 4.17 0.46 -25.44
CA SER A 234 5.62 0.60 -25.65
C SER A 234 6.05 2.08 -25.72
N SER A 235 5.43 2.93 -24.89
CA SER A 235 5.72 4.35 -24.89
C SER A 235 7.10 4.56 -24.31
N ARG A 236 7.85 5.48 -24.92
CA ARG A 236 9.14 5.97 -24.42
C ARG A 236 9.07 6.30 -22.92
N ASP A 237 7.92 6.82 -22.47
CA ASP A 237 7.65 7.19 -21.09
C ASP A 237 7.68 6.00 -20.13
N TYR A 238 7.15 4.83 -20.51
CA TYR A 238 7.22 3.61 -19.69
C TYR A 238 8.68 3.19 -19.45
N LEU A 239 9.48 3.15 -20.52
CA LEU A 239 10.91 2.79 -20.44
C LEU A 239 11.75 3.86 -19.73
N GLN A 240 11.28 5.09 -19.71
CA GLN A 240 11.92 6.17 -18.99
C GLN A 240 11.66 6.01 -17.49
N LEU A 241 10.39 5.81 -17.08
CA LEU A 241 10.01 5.61 -15.68
C LEU A 241 10.76 4.46 -15.00
N THR A 242 11.06 3.37 -15.74
CA THR A 242 11.80 2.22 -15.18
C THR A 242 13.30 2.49 -14.98
N LYS A 243 13.82 3.62 -15.48
CA LYS A 243 15.24 4.01 -15.37
C LYS A 243 15.46 5.22 -14.47
N GLU A 244 14.39 5.91 -14.08
CA GLU A 244 14.47 7.07 -13.21
C GLU A 244 14.78 6.68 -11.77
N GLU A 245 15.48 7.57 -11.05
CA GLU A 245 15.66 7.41 -9.62
C GLU A 245 14.30 7.46 -8.90
N PRO A 246 14.08 6.60 -7.88
CA PRO A 246 12.85 6.59 -7.10
C PRO A 246 12.52 7.96 -6.51
N ARG A 247 11.30 8.44 -6.76
CA ARG A 247 10.75 9.66 -6.15
C ARG A 247 9.52 9.34 -5.31
N PHE A 248 9.23 10.24 -4.37
CA PHE A 248 8.13 10.09 -3.43
C PHE A 248 7.41 11.42 -3.26
N SER A 249 6.17 11.48 -3.73
CA SER A 249 5.31 12.66 -3.60
C SER A 249 4.67 12.69 -2.21
N PHE A 250 5.42 13.22 -1.23
CA PHE A 250 5.03 13.36 0.19
C PHE A 250 4.87 14.81 0.66
N ASP A 251 4.80 15.75 -0.26
CA ASP A 251 4.48 17.15 0.02
C ASP A 251 2.96 17.36 0.14
N VAL A 252 2.54 18.41 0.84
CA VAL A 252 1.15 18.87 0.88
C VAL A 252 1.07 20.30 0.32
N PRO A 253 -0.03 20.68 -0.36
CA PRO A 253 -0.19 22.04 -0.87
C PRO A 253 -0.03 23.09 0.23
N LYS A 254 0.81 24.10 -0.03
CA LYS A 254 0.95 25.24 0.89
C LYS A 254 -0.33 26.08 0.83
N HIS A 255 -1.09 26.13 1.91
CA HIS A 255 -2.20 27.08 2.01
C HIS A 255 -1.64 28.51 1.98
N ARG A 256 -2.07 29.31 1.00
CA ARG A 256 -1.90 30.77 1.11
C ARG A 256 -2.80 31.21 2.27
N ARG A 257 -2.17 31.68 3.35
CA ARG A 257 -2.86 32.40 4.42
C ARG A 257 -3.44 33.70 3.88
#